data_AF-A0A9X6II33-F1
#
_entry.id   AF-A0A9X6II33-F1
#
_cell.length_a   1.000
_cell.length_b   1.000
_cell.length_c   1.000
_cell.angle_alpha   90.00
_cell.angle_beta   90.00
_cell.angle_gamma   90.00
#
_symmetry.space_group_name_H-M   'P 1'
#
loop_
_entity.id
_entity.type
_entity.pdbx_description
1 polymer ?
#
loop_
_entity_poly.entity_id
_entity_poly.type
_entity_poly.pdbx_seq_one_letter_code
_entity_poly.pdbx_strand_id
1 'polypeptide(L)'
;MNDFINTLHSELKKIHKDTYYEIAKTTAEMPYLVYTVNDDKEPWGRKNIMLTIDIYGTSAHLSKIDELIMKLENNLHRKRLSSAEFGAAISYLSSQKVPDPDPNIRRKEVRFILRTYFKQ
;
A
#
# COMPACT_ATOMS: atom_id res chain seq x y z
N MET A 1 16.39 -1.97 -5.85
CA MET A 1 15.04 -1.36 -5.84
C MET A 1 13.98 -2.31 -6.39
N ASN A 2 14.19 -2.97 -7.53
CA ASN A 2 13.23 -3.93 -8.10
C ASN A 2 12.83 -5.06 -7.14
N ASP A 3 13.77 -5.64 -6.40
CA ASP A 3 13.48 -6.72 -5.44
C ASP A 3 12.53 -6.29 -4.30
N PHE A 4 12.71 -5.07 -3.80
CA PHE A 4 11.84 -4.48 -2.78
C PHE A 4 10.41 -4.29 -3.28
N ILE A 5 10.25 -3.69 -4.47
CA ILE A 5 8.94 -3.51 -5.10
C ILE A 5 8.29 -4.86 -5.39
N ASN A 6 9.04 -5.83 -5.92
CA ASN A 6 8.53 -7.17 -6.22
C ASN A 6 8.06 -7.90 -4.95
N THR A 7 8.83 -7.79 -3.87
CA THR A 7 8.45 -8.37 -2.57
C THR A 7 7.17 -7.73 -2.05
N LEU A 8 7.09 -6.39 -2.03
CA LEU A 8 5.87 -5.68 -1.64
C LEU A 8 4.68 -6.06 -2.52
N HIS A 9 4.88 -6.12 -3.83
CA HIS A 9 3.84 -6.48 -4.79
C HIS A 9 3.27 -7.88 -4.51
N SER A 10 4.16 -8.84 -4.26
CA SER A 10 3.80 -10.21 -3.91
C SER A 10 3.00 -10.27 -2.60
N GLU A 11 3.43 -9.55 -1.57
CA GLU A 11 2.74 -9.48 -0.28
C GLU A 11 1.34 -8.85 -0.41
N LEU A 12 1.22 -7.75 -1.16
CA LEU A 12 -0.08 -7.10 -1.38
C LEU A 12 -1.00 -7.97 -2.24
N LYS A 13 -0.49 -8.71 -3.23
CA LYS A 13 -1.30 -9.63 -4.03
C LYS A 13 -1.85 -10.82 -3.26
N LYS A 14 -1.19 -11.24 -2.18
CA LYS A 14 -1.76 -12.24 -1.25
C LYS A 14 -2.98 -11.71 -0.51
N ILE A 15 -3.05 -10.39 -0.31
CA ILE A 15 -4.17 -9.71 0.37
C ILE A 15 -5.31 -9.46 -0.63
N HIS A 16 -4.98 -8.95 -1.82
CA HIS A 16 -5.97 -8.69 -2.86
C HIS A 16 -5.41 -8.85 -4.28
N LYS A 17 -6.09 -9.64 -5.11
CA LYS A 17 -5.63 -9.98 -6.48
C LYS A 17 -5.46 -8.76 -7.38
N ASP A 18 -6.39 -7.81 -7.29
CA ASP A 18 -6.42 -6.59 -8.11
C ASP A 18 -5.60 -5.50 -7.45
N THR A 19 -4.29 -5.73 -7.38
CA THR A 19 -3.29 -4.81 -6.83
C THR A 19 -2.32 -4.38 -7.91
N TYR A 20 -2.09 -3.08 -8.01
CA TYR A 20 -1.29 -2.45 -9.05
C TYR A 20 -0.26 -1.48 -8.45
N TYR A 21 0.93 -1.43 -9.06
CA TYR A 21 1.96 -0.47 -8.69
C TYR A 21 1.80 0.80 -9.54
N GLU A 22 1.69 1.95 -8.89
CA GLU A 22 1.51 3.31 -9.44
C GLU A 22 0.23 3.56 -10.26
N ILE A 23 -0.13 2.66 -11.18
CA ILE A 23 -1.24 2.83 -12.12
C ILE A 23 -2.01 1.52 -12.26
N ALA A 24 -3.34 1.58 -12.12
CA ALA A 24 -4.22 0.44 -12.36
C ALA A 24 -4.35 0.10 -13.85
N LYS A 25 -4.67 -1.17 -14.15
CA LYS A 25 -5.05 -1.56 -15.51
C LYS A 25 -6.41 -0.96 -15.87
N THR A 26 -6.63 -0.69 -17.15
CA THR A 26 -7.94 -0.26 -17.69
C THR A 26 -9.06 -1.28 -17.47
N THR A 27 -8.70 -2.54 -17.22
CA THR A 27 -9.61 -3.66 -16.96
C THR A 27 -9.71 -4.02 -15.47
N ALA A 28 -9.28 -3.15 -14.56
CA ALA A 28 -9.30 -3.45 -13.13
C ALA A 28 -10.72 -3.63 -12.60
N GLU A 29 -10.95 -4.70 -11.85
CA GLU A 29 -12.23 -4.96 -11.19
C GLU A 29 -12.29 -4.29 -9.82
N MET A 30 -13.39 -3.61 -9.50
CA MET A 30 -13.57 -2.98 -8.19
C MET A 30 -13.98 -3.97 -7.09
N PRO A 31 -13.56 -3.75 -5.83
CA PRO A 31 -12.56 -2.75 -5.45
C PRO A 31 -11.15 -3.21 -5.87
N TYR A 32 -10.26 -2.27 -6.20
CA TYR A 32 -8.85 -2.56 -6.51
C TYR A 32 -7.91 -1.67 -5.70
N LEU A 33 -6.65 -2.11 -5.57
CA LEU A 33 -5.57 -1.41 -4.87
C LEU A 33 -4.59 -0.82 -5.89
N VAL A 34 -4.22 0.44 -5.69
CA VAL A 34 -3.06 1.05 -6.33
C VAL A 34 -2.12 1.49 -5.23
N TYR A 35 -0.85 1.10 -5.29
CA TYR A 35 0.13 1.53 -4.30
C TYR A 35 1.32 2.24 -4.91
N THR A 36 1.90 3.15 -4.13
CA THR A 36 3.14 3.85 -4.45
C THR A 36 4.10 3.72 -3.28
N VAL A 37 5.40 3.82 -3.57
CA VAL A 37 6.43 3.95 -2.54
C VAL A 37 7.20 5.23 -2.78
N ASN A 38 7.37 6.02 -1.73
CA ASN A 38 8.10 7.28 -1.80
C ASN A 38 9.05 7.39 -0.62
N ASP A 39 10.19 8.06 -0.81
CA ASP A 39 11.03 8.46 0.32
C ASP A 39 10.19 9.32 1.28
N ASP A 40 10.23 8.97 2.56
CA ASP A 40 9.66 9.80 3.61
C ASP A 40 10.49 11.09 3.68
N LYS A 41 9.83 12.24 3.46
CA LYS A 41 10.49 13.54 3.27
C LYS A 41 11.06 14.13 4.56
N GLU A 42 11.26 13.34 5.61
CA GLU A 42 11.84 13.84 6.85
C GLU A 42 13.29 14.30 6.62
N PRO A 43 13.59 15.60 6.82
CA PRO A 43 14.89 16.18 6.48
C PRO A 43 16.04 15.72 7.40
N TRP A 44 15.73 15.04 8.50
CA TRP A 44 16.70 14.60 9.50
C TRP A 44 16.35 13.19 9.98
N GLY A 45 17.09 12.16 9.55
CA GLY A 45 16.86 10.80 10.04
C GLY A 45 17.28 9.70 9.07
N ARG A 46 17.04 8.44 9.48
CA ARG A 46 17.13 7.28 8.57
C ARG A 46 16.07 7.44 7.49
N LYS A 47 16.44 7.20 6.22
CA LYS A 47 15.50 7.18 5.10
C LYS A 47 14.42 6.11 5.35
N ASN A 48 13.23 6.55 5.74
CA ASN A 48 12.05 5.71 5.75
C ASN A 48 11.41 5.74 4.37
N ILE A 49 10.68 4.69 4.04
CA ILE A 49 9.87 4.63 2.83
C ILE A 49 8.41 4.72 3.28
N MET A 50 7.64 5.62 2.66
CA MET A 50 6.19 5.66 2.78
C MET A 50 5.57 4.73 1.74
N LEU A 51 4.84 3.72 2.20
CA LEU A 51 3.95 2.93 1.37
C LEU A 51 2.55 3.51 1.47
N THR A 52 2.06 4.05 0.35
CA THR A 52 0.70 4.58 0.24
C THR A 52 -0.11 3.64 -0.63
N ILE A 53 -1.27 3.20 -0.15
CA ILE A 53 -2.18 2.29 -0.85
C ILE A 53 -3.53 2.97 -0.97
N ASP A 54 -3.95 3.25 -2.20
CA ASP A 54 -5.28 3.71 -2.53
C ASP A 54 -6.18 2.54 -2.88
N ILE A 55 -7.32 2.46 -2.20
CA ILE A 55 -8.39 1.50 -2.46
C ILE A 55 -9.49 2.25 -3.19
N TYR A 56 -9.75 1.82 -4.43
CA TYR A 56 -10.80 2.37 -5.27
C TYR A 56 -11.99 1.41 -5.30
N GLY A 57 -13.19 1.95 -5.16
CA GLY A 57 -14.44 1.21 -5.36
C GLY A 57 -15.61 2.18 -5.56
N THR A 58 -16.82 1.70 -5.32
CA THR A 58 -18.05 2.49 -5.37
C THR A 58 -18.85 2.35 -4.09
N SER A 59 -20.00 3.00 -3.97
CA SER A 59 -20.91 2.84 -2.82
C SER A 59 -21.32 1.38 -2.56
N ALA A 60 -21.39 0.54 -3.61
CA ALA A 60 -21.69 -0.89 -3.46
C ALA A 60 -20.56 -1.68 -2.80
N HIS A 61 -19.35 -1.12 -2.76
CA HIS A 61 -18.14 -1.79 -2.29
C HIS A 61 -17.69 -1.34 -0.91
N LEU A 62 -18.42 -0.46 -0.21
CA LEU A 62 -17.98 0.15 1.05
C LEU A 62 -17.55 -0.89 2.11
N SER A 63 -18.40 -1.90 2.37
CA SER A 63 -18.06 -2.96 3.33
C SER A 63 -16.80 -3.73 2.94
N LYS A 64 -16.58 -3.95 1.63
CA LYS A 64 -15.42 -4.67 1.10
C LYS A 64 -14.15 -3.81 1.17
N ILE A 65 -14.28 -2.49 0.99
CA ILE A 65 -13.19 -1.53 1.20
C ILE A 65 -12.76 -1.55 2.67
N ASP A 66 -13.70 -1.47 3.61
CA ASP A 66 -13.38 -1.50 5.04
C ASP A 66 -12.71 -2.84 5.44
N GLU A 67 -13.20 -3.96 4.90
CA GLU A 67 -12.57 -5.28 5.07
C GLU A 67 -11.13 -5.29 4.52
N LEU A 68 -10.88 -4.70 3.35
CA LEU A 68 -9.53 -4.60 2.78
C LEU A 68 -8.60 -3.75 3.63
N ILE A 69 -9.07 -2.64 4.21
CA ILE A 69 -8.27 -1.83 5.15
C ILE A 69 -7.87 -2.67 6.36
N MET A 70 -8.81 -3.38 6.97
CA MET A 70 -8.52 -4.27 8.09
C MET A 70 -7.54 -5.37 7.72
N LYS A 71 -7.69 -6.00 6.55
CA LYS A 71 -6.75 -7.03 6.07
C LYS A 71 -5.36 -6.46 5.83
N LEU A 72 -5.24 -5.28 5.22
CA LEU A 72 -3.96 -4.61 5.02
C LEU A 72 -3.28 -4.34 6.37
N GLU A 73 -4.01 -3.76 7.32
CA GLU A 73 -3.47 -3.49 8.66
C GLU A 73 -3.03 -4.79 9.35
N ASN A 74 -3.90 -5.80 9.43
CA ASN A 74 -3.59 -7.06 10.12
C ASN A 74 -2.43 -7.84 9.49
N ASN A 75 -2.26 -7.77 8.17
CA ASN A 75 -1.21 -8.52 7.47
C ASN A 75 0.11 -7.75 7.38
N LEU A 76 0.10 -6.43 7.40
CA LEU A 76 1.29 -5.60 7.18
C LEU A 76 1.80 -4.92 8.45
N HIS A 77 0.93 -4.55 9.39
CA HIS A 77 1.36 -3.91 10.63
C HIS A 77 2.32 -4.82 11.40
N ARG A 78 3.51 -4.31 11.74
CA ARG A 78 4.62 -5.03 12.41
C ARG A 78 5.21 -6.18 11.60
N LYS A 79 4.82 -6.36 10.34
CA LYS A 79 5.45 -7.33 9.46
C LYS A 79 6.90 -6.91 9.18
N ARG A 80 7.77 -7.91 9.13
CA ARG A 80 9.15 -7.75 8.65
C ARG A 80 9.26 -8.38 7.28
N LEU A 81 9.85 -7.65 6.35
CA LEU A 81 10.26 -8.14 5.05
C LEU A 81 11.78 -8.17 5.02
N SER A 82 12.35 -9.22 4.44
CA SER A 82 13.79 -9.34 4.28
C SER A 82 14.11 -10.15 3.04
N SER A 83 15.17 -9.75 2.35
CA SER A 83 15.78 -10.52 1.28
C SER A 83 17.30 -10.51 1.43
N ALA A 84 18.00 -11.03 0.42
CA ALA A 84 19.44 -10.86 0.31
C ALA A 84 19.83 -9.36 0.28
N GLU A 85 19.00 -8.50 -0.32
CA GLU A 85 19.31 -7.11 -0.65
C GLU A 85 18.80 -6.09 0.37
N PHE A 86 17.75 -6.42 1.13
CA PHE A 86 17.16 -5.45 2.07
C PHE A 86 16.54 -6.09 3.32
N GLY A 87 16.31 -5.24 4.32
CA GLY A 87 15.41 -5.50 5.43
C GLY A 87 14.45 -4.32 5.61
N ALA A 88 13.19 -4.60 5.92
CA ALA A 88 12.16 -3.59 6.17
C ALA A 88 11.25 -3.99 7.33
N ALA A 89 11.01 -3.07 8.26
CA ALA A 89 9.97 -3.20 9.28
C ALA A 89 8.80 -2.27 8.94
N ILE A 90 7.61 -2.85 8.75
CA ILE A 90 6.41 -2.13 8.34
C ILE A 90 5.61 -1.71 9.58
N SER A 91 5.16 -0.45 9.63
CA SER A 91 4.25 0.06 10.66
C SER A 91 3.08 0.78 10.01
N TYR A 92 1.86 0.39 10.34
CA TYR A 92 0.65 1.16 9.98
C TYR A 92 0.77 2.59 10.50
N LEU A 93 0.35 3.55 9.68
CA LEU A 93 0.35 4.97 10.02
C LEU A 93 -1.08 5.50 10.12
N SER A 94 -1.87 5.36 9.05
CA SER A 94 -3.23 5.89 9.01
C SER A 94 -4.06 5.31 7.87
N SER A 95 -5.37 5.55 7.93
CA SER A 95 -6.27 5.43 6.79
C SER A 95 -7.23 6.60 6.76
N GLN A 96 -7.55 7.10 5.56
CA GLN A 96 -8.40 8.26 5.39
C GLN A 96 -9.22 8.20 4.10
N LYS A 97 -10.33 8.94 4.06
CA LYS A 97 -11.09 9.16 2.83
C LYS A 97 -10.36 10.19 1.98
N VAL A 98 -10.22 9.92 0.69
CA VAL A 98 -9.67 10.86 -0.28
C VAL A 98 -10.77 11.20 -1.29
N PRO A 99 -11.04 12.48 -1.57
CA PRO A 99 -11.94 12.87 -2.65
C PRO A 99 -11.43 12.35 -4.00
N ASP A 100 -12.35 11.91 -4.84
CA ASP A 100 -12.06 11.52 -6.21
C ASP A 100 -12.75 12.49 -7.18
N PRO A 101 -12.14 12.84 -8.32
CA PRO A 101 -12.80 13.65 -9.34
C PRO A 101 -14.13 13.06 -9.83
N ASP A 102 -14.25 11.73 -9.86
CA ASP A 102 -15.52 11.06 -10.14
C ASP A 102 -16.33 10.88 -8.84
N PRO A 103 -17.52 11.51 -8.73
CA PRO A 103 -18.35 11.44 -7.52
C PRO A 103 -18.91 10.04 -7.22
N ASN A 104 -18.88 9.10 -8.18
CA ASN A 104 -19.30 7.71 -7.98
C ASN A 104 -18.20 6.85 -7.35
N ILE A 105 -16.96 7.31 -7.40
CA ILE A 105 -15.82 6.63 -6.83
C ILE A 105 -15.77 6.89 -5.32
N ARG A 106 -15.40 5.84 -4.61
CA ARG A 106 -15.07 5.85 -3.19
C ARG A 106 -13.62 5.44 -3.07
N ARG A 107 -12.77 6.42 -2.74
CA ARG A 107 -11.34 6.23 -2.54
C ARG A 107 -10.99 6.32 -1.06
N LYS A 108 -10.26 5.32 -0.58
CA LYS A 108 -9.64 5.30 0.75
C LYS A 108 -8.14 5.15 0.58
N GLU A 109 -7.37 5.99 1.23
CA GLU A 109 -5.92 5.89 1.26
C GLU A 109 -5.50 5.27 2.58
N VAL A 110 -4.58 4.31 2.53
CA VAL A 110 -3.98 3.62 3.67
C VAL A 110 -2.47 3.83 3.60
N ARG A 111 -1.85 4.28 4.70
CA ARG A 111 -0.43 4.59 4.76
C ARG A 111 0.29 3.69 5.75
N PHE A 112 1.48 3.25 5.35
CA PHE A 112 2.44 2.55 6.19
C PHE A 112 3.80 3.22 6.09
N ILE A 113 4.51 3.30 7.21
CA ILE A 113 5.91 3.69 7.24
C ILE A 113 6.79 2.44 7.29
N LEU A 114 7.76 2.36 6.39
CA LEU A 114 8.69 1.26 6.23
C LEU A 114 10.08 1.75 6.65
N ARG A 115 10.54 1.25 7.80
CA ARG A 115 11.92 1.48 8.24
C ARG A 115 12.79 0.49 7.50
N THR A 116 13.51 0.98 6.49
CA THR A 116 14.29 0.14 5.58
C THR A 116 15.79 0.26 5.83
N TYR A 117 16.50 -0.81 5.48
CA TYR A 117 17.94 -0.84 5.35
C TYR A 117 18.27 -1.66 4.11
N PHE A 118 19.06 -1.08 3.21
CA PHE A 118 19.55 -1.74 2.00
C PHE A 118 20.99 -2.20 2.25
N LYS A 119 21.26 -3.46 1.93
CA LYS A 119 22.62 -4.01 2.03
C LYS A 119 23.44 -3.44 0.88
N GLN A 120 24.69 -3.08 1.18
CA GLN A 120 25.67 -2.58 0.21
C GLN A 120 26.33 -3.76 -0.51
#